data_AF-A0A2D9DEJ3-F1
#
_entry.id   AF-A0A2D9DEJ3-F1
#
_cell.length_a   1.000
_cell.length_b   1.000
_cell.length_c   1.000
_cell.angle_alpha   90.00
_cell.angle_beta   90.00
_cell.angle_gamma   90.00
#
_symmetry.space_group_name_H-M   'P 1'
#
loop_
_entity.id
_entity.type
_entity.pdbx_description
1 polymer ?
#
loop_
_entity_poly.entity_id
_entity_poly.type
_entity_poly.pdbx_seq_one_letter_code
_entity_poly.pdbx_strand_id
1 'polypeptide(L)'
;MADYAIAQLAKKLGKKEDYKQFLKRSLSYKKLYNPETKFIQPKNSDGSWFAEFDPLAGANFAHNPGYIEGNAWQYLFMVPHDINGLKKLMGGNKKFEARLDELFEKDQFDMANEPDFAYGYLYNFIQGKEYKASEKIHELIATYYKNASDGIPGNDDTGTMSAWVIYSMMGIYPITPAEPVYTFVVPTFNKIILHLNQDYYENPELIIVKDSISKGKLKIEVDGAKFTKPLFDLSKINFPKKIKFL
;
A
#
# COMPACT_ATOMS: atom_id res chain seq x y z
N MET A 1 -10.35 -3.44 -7.28
CA MET A 1 -8.95 -3.35 -7.73
C MET A 1 -8.78 -3.83 -9.16
N ALA A 2 -9.13 -5.07 -9.52
CA ALA A 2 -8.98 -5.60 -10.89
C ALA A 2 -9.60 -4.71 -11.99
N ASP A 3 -10.84 -4.23 -11.79
CA ASP A 3 -11.47 -3.30 -12.75
C ASP A 3 -10.67 -1.99 -12.95
N TYR A 4 -9.91 -1.54 -11.94
CA TYR A 4 -9.02 -0.39 -12.12
C TYR A 4 -7.87 -0.70 -13.07
N ALA A 5 -7.26 -1.89 -12.96
CA ALA A 5 -6.20 -2.32 -13.86
C ALA A 5 -6.71 -2.42 -15.31
N ILE A 6 -7.90 -2.97 -15.51
CA ILE A 6 -8.55 -3.03 -16.84
C ILE A 6 -8.79 -1.61 -17.36
N ALA A 7 -9.24 -0.68 -16.51
CA ALA A 7 -9.41 0.71 -16.89
C ALA A 7 -8.08 1.35 -17.35
N GLN A 8 -6.97 1.15 -16.62
CA GLN A 8 -5.67 1.69 -17.01
C GLN A 8 -5.18 1.12 -18.36
N LEU A 9 -5.40 -0.18 -18.61
CA LEU A 9 -5.12 -0.79 -19.90
C LEU A 9 -5.97 -0.18 -21.02
N ALA A 10 -7.29 -0.09 -20.81
CA ALA A 10 -8.22 0.52 -21.77
C ALA A 10 -7.81 1.96 -22.11
N LYS A 11 -7.39 2.74 -21.10
CA LYS A 11 -6.86 4.11 -21.28
C LYS A 11 -5.63 4.12 -22.18
N LYS A 12 -4.66 3.23 -21.95
CA LYS A 12 -3.45 3.12 -22.79
C LYS A 12 -3.74 2.73 -24.24
N LEU A 13 -4.78 1.92 -24.45
CA LEU A 13 -5.23 1.50 -25.78
C LEU A 13 -6.20 2.49 -26.47
N GLY A 14 -6.49 3.63 -25.85
CA GLY A 14 -7.43 4.63 -26.41
C GLY A 14 -8.91 4.21 -26.39
N LYS A 15 -9.27 3.14 -25.65
CA LYS A 15 -10.64 2.61 -25.53
C LYS A 15 -11.42 3.40 -24.47
N LYS A 16 -11.93 4.58 -24.88
CA LYS A 16 -12.55 5.57 -23.96
C LYS A 16 -13.78 5.06 -23.22
N GLU A 17 -14.65 4.29 -23.86
CA GLU A 17 -15.88 3.79 -23.22
C GLU A 17 -15.58 2.68 -22.20
N ASP A 18 -14.71 1.74 -22.57
CA ASP A 18 -14.23 0.70 -21.65
C ASP A 18 -13.55 1.35 -20.42
N TYR A 19 -12.68 2.34 -20.63
CA TYR A 19 -12.06 3.08 -19.53
C TYR A 19 -13.09 3.66 -18.57
N LYS A 20 -14.12 4.36 -19.07
CA LYS A 20 -15.17 4.94 -18.22
C LYS A 20 -15.95 3.86 -17.46
N GLN A 21 -16.30 2.76 -18.13
CA GLN A 21 -17.06 1.67 -17.54
C GLN A 21 -16.29 1.01 -16.39
N PHE A 22 -15.05 0.59 -16.66
CA PHE A 22 -14.23 -0.11 -15.68
C PHE A 22 -13.76 0.81 -14.55
N LEU A 23 -13.50 2.09 -14.83
CA LEU A 23 -13.22 3.08 -13.79
C LEU A 23 -14.44 3.29 -12.87
N LYS A 24 -15.67 3.33 -13.42
CA LYS A 24 -16.88 3.42 -12.59
C LYS A 24 -17.03 2.18 -11.69
N ARG A 25 -16.75 0.98 -12.23
CA ARG A 25 -16.84 -0.28 -11.47
C ARG A 25 -15.77 -0.38 -10.39
N SER A 26 -14.55 0.11 -10.62
CA SER A 26 -13.47 0.06 -9.62
C SER A 26 -13.81 0.81 -8.32
N LEU A 27 -14.74 1.76 -8.38
CA LEU A 27 -15.24 2.53 -7.24
C LEU A 27 -16.38 1.85 -6.47
N SER A 28 -16.73 0.60 -6.80
CA SER A 28 -17.86 -0.11 -6.17
C SER A 28 -17.70 -0.36 -4.67
N TYR A 29 -16.47 -0.33 -4.14
CA TYR A 29 -16.22 -0.41 -2.69
C TYR A 29 -17.02 0.63 -1.89
N LYS A 30 -17.28 1.81 -2.48
CA LYS A 30 -18.08 2.89 -1.87
C LYS A 30 -19.51 2.45 -1.53
N LYS A 31 -20.05 1.48 -2.28
CA LYS A 31 -21.41 0.93 -2.04
C LYS A 31 -21.47 0.03 -0.81
N LEU A 32 -20.32 -0.50 -0.39
CA LEU A 32 -20.17 -1.44 0.73
C LEU A 32 -19.66 -0.75 1.99
N TYR A 33 -19.23 0.51 1.93
CA TYR A 33 -18.88 1.25 3.14
C TYR A 33 -20.14 1.61 3.93
N ASN A 34 -20.34 0.98 5.08
CA ASN A 34 -21.44 1.30 5.96
C ASN A 34 -21.06 2.50 6.85
N PRO A 35 -21.77 3.64 6.76
CA PRO A 35 -21.46 4.81 7.57
C PRO A 35 -21.80 4.62 9.05
N GLU A 36 -22.56 3.61 9.47
CA GLU A 36 -22.83 3.34 10.89
C GLU A 36 -21.66 2.60 11.53
N THR A 37 -21.28 1.47 10.94
CA THR A 37 -20.20 0.61 11.45
C THR A 37 -18.80 1.12 11.08
N LYS A 38 -18.70 1.98 10.04
CA LYS A 38 -17.43 2.50 9.48
C LYS A 38 -16.54 1.44 8.84
N PHE A 39 -17.12 0.32 8.42
CA PHE A 39 -16.42 -0.76 7.71
C PHE A 39 -16.96 -0.98 6.29
N ILE A 40 -16.18 -1.69 5.48
CA ILE A 40 -16.64 -2.28 4.23
C ILE A 40 -17.47 -3.51 4.60
N GLN A 41 -18.78 -3.37 4.74
CA GLN A 41 -19.69 -4.39 5.25
C GLN A 41 -20.45 -5.10 4.11
N PRO A 42 -20.63 -6.43 4.19
CA PRO A 42 -21.44 -7.16 3.22
C PRO A 42 -22.89 -6.67 3.16
N LYS A 43 -23.49 -6.85 1.97
CA LYS A 43 -24.91 -6.59 1.73
C LYS A 43 -25.59 -7.84 1.22
N ASN A 44 -26.85 -8.02 1.61
CA ASN A 44 -27.74 -9.02 1.05
C ASN A 44 -28.12 -8.64 -0.40
N SER A 45 -28.70 -9.59 -1.13
CA SER A 45 -29.13 -9.38 -2.52
C SER A 45 -30.20 -8.30 -2.68
N ASP A 46 -31.00 -8.04 -1.64
CA ASP A 46 -31.99 -6.97 -1.57
C ASP A 46 -31.39 -5.58 -1.27
N GLY A 47 -30.07 -5.52 -1.02
CA GLY A 47 -29.34 -4.28 -0.71
C GLY A 47 -29.31 -3.91 0.78
N SER A 48 -29.98 -4.66 1.65
CA SER A 48 -29.86 -4.50 3.11
C SER A 48 -28.46 -4.86 3.59
N TRP A 49 -28.01 -4.23 4.68
CA TRP A 49 -26.74 -4.60 5.32
C TRP A 49 -26.86 -5.97 5.98
N PHE A 50 -25.80 -6.77 5.93
CA PHE A 50 -25.74 -8.02 6.67
C PHE A 50 -25.79 -7.72 8.19
N ALA A 51 -26.86 -8.16 8.87
CA ALA A 51 -27.19 -7.71 10.22
C ALA A 51 -26.29 -8.32 11.31
N GLU A 52 -25.81 -9.55 11.12
CA GLU A 52 -24.92 -10.27 12.07
C GLU A 52 -23.45 -9.86 11.86
N PHE A 53 -23.21 -8.57 11.65
CA PHE A 53 -21.89 -8.05 11.37
C PHE A 53 -21.06 -7.90 12.65
N ASP A 54 -20.00 -8.72 12.74
CA ASP A 54 -18.92 -8.56 13.70
C ASP A 54 -17.63 -8.25 12.93
N PRO A 55 -16.97 -7.09 13.15
CA PRO A 55 -15.74 -6.74 12.47
C PRO A 55 -14.56 -7.68 12.78
N LEU A 56 -14.65 -8.51 13.82
CA LEU A 56 -13.66 -9.51 14.20
C LEU A 56 -13.99 -10.93 13.69
N ALA A 57 -15.19 -11.16 13.18
CA ALA A 57 -15.54 -12.43 12.55
C ALA A 57 -14.56 -12.72 11.41
N GLY A 58 -14.10 -13.95 11.29
CA GLY A 58 -13.07 -14.37 10.31
C GLY A 58 -11.66 -14.49 10.87
N ALA A 59 -11.41 -14.00 12.09
CA ALA A 59 -10.15 -14.23 12.78
C ALA A 59 -9.80 -15.73 12.86
N ASN A 60 -8.50 -16.05 12.80
CA ASN A 60 -7.99 -17.42 12.80
C ASN A 60 -8.58 -18.31 11.67
N PHE A 61 -8.75 -17.75 10.48
CA PHE A 61 -9.28 -18.46 9.30
C PHE A 61 -10.71 -18.99 9.46
N ALA A 62 -11.47 -18.46 10.41
CA ALA A 62 -12.88 -18.80 10.54
C ALA A 62 -13.66 -18.33 9.31
N HIS A 63 -14.68 -19.09 8.91
CA HIS A 63 -15.53 -18.67 7.80
C HIS A 63 -16.36 -17.44 8.20
N ASN A 64 -16.38 -16.42 7.34
CA ASN A 64 -17.25 -15.26 7.48
C ASN A 64 -17.75 -14.77 6.10
N PRO A 65 -18.91 -14.11 6.05
CA PRO A 65 -19.38 -13.51 4.80
C PRO A 65 -18.51 -12.32 4.37
N GLY A 66 -18.01 -12.37 3.13
CA GLY A 66 -17.47 -11.21 2.42
C GLY A 66 -15.97 -10.94 2.59
N TYR A 67 -15.28 -11.68 3.46
CA TYR A 67 -13.82 -11.59 3.63
C TYR A 67 -13.20 -12.98 3.41
N ILE A 68 -11.97 -13.02 2.95
CA ILE A 68 -11.24 -14.26 2.69
C ILE A 68 -9.99 -14.24 3.57
N GLU A 69 -9.86 -15.26 4.43
CA GLU A 69 -8.72 -15.44 5.34
C GLU A 69 -8.44 -14.21 6.22
N GLY A 70 -9.51 -13.52 6.61
CA GLY A 70 -9.40 -12.33 7.44
C GLY A 70 -10.76 -11.74 7.81
N ASN A 71 -10.71 -10.54 8.39
CA ASN A 71 -11.85 -9.86 8.96
C ASN A 71 -12.05 -8.45 8.37
N ALA A 72 -13.02 -7.70 8.91
CA ALA A 72 -13.38 -6.39 8.37
C ALA A 72 -12.27 -5.33 8.52
N TRP A 73 -11.39 -5.47 9.51
CA TRP A 73 -10.23 -4.59 9.69
C TRP A 73 -9.18 -4.78 8.60
N GLN A 74 -8.82 -6.04 8.34
CA GLN A 74 -7.80 -6.41 7.36
C GLN A 74 -8.23 -6.08 5.92
N TYR A 75 -9.52 -5.90 5.67
CA TYR A 75 -10.02 -5.46 4.35
C TYR A 75 -10.35 -3.97 4.28
N LEU A 76 -10.26 -3.23 5.39
CA LEU A 76 -10.76 -1.85 5.47
C LEU A 76 -9.99 -0.89 4.56
N PHE A 77 -8.67 -1.06 4.45
CA PHE A 77 -7.81 -0.18 3.68
C PHE A 77 -7.35 -0.78 2.35
N MET A 78 -7.87 -1.94 1.94
CA MET A 78 -7.56 -2.63 0.69
C MET A 78 -8.20 -1.93 -0.55
N VAL A 79 -7.96 -0.63 -0.67
CA VAL A 79 -8.40 0.25 -1.77
C VAL A 79 -7.21 1.06 -2.31
N PRO A 80 -6.10 0.42 -2.70
CA PRO A 80 -4.86 1.09 -3.11
C PRO A 80 -5.03 1.97 -4.36
N HIS A 81 -6.06 1.72 -5.18
CA HIS A 81 -6.38 2.50 -6.38
C HIS A 81 -7.18 3.78 -6.14
N ASP A 82 -7.76 3.97 -4.94
CA ASP A 82 -8.52 5.19 -4.59
C ASP A 82 -8.31 5.60 -3.13
N ILE A 83 -7.05 5.66 -2.68
CA ILE A 83 -6.68 6.05 -1.31
C ILE A 83 -7.28 7.41 -0.93
N ASN A 84 -7.27 8.39 -1.85
CA ASN A 84 -7.88 9.69 -1.61
C ASN A 84 -9.41 9.62 -1.48
N GLY A 85 -10.08 8.80 -2.30
CA GLY A 85 -11.52 8.55 -2.17
C GLY A 85 -11.87 7.85 -0.87
N LEU A 86 -11.06 6.88 -0.42
CA LEU A 86 -11.24 6.21 0.87
C LEU A 86 -11.07 7.19 2.04
N LYS A 87 -10.02 8.03 2.03
CA LYS A 87 -9.86 9.11 3.02
C LYS A 87 -11.09 10.02 3.08
N LYS A 88 -11.61 10.45 1.93
CA LYS A 88 -12.82 11.28 1.87
C LYS A 88 -14.03 10.55 2.45
N LEU A 89 -14.20 9.28 2.12
CA LEU A 89 -15.29 8.42 2.61
C LEU A 89 -15.25 8.23 4.14
N MET A 90 -14.06 8.12 4.72
CA MET A 90 -13.84 8.04 6.17
C MET A 90 -13.97 9.40 6.89
N GLY A 91 -14.12 10.50 6.15
CA GLY A 91 -14.30 11.84 6.70
C GLY A 91 -12.99 12.64 6.87
N GLY A 92 -12.01 12.36 6.02
CA GLY A 92 -10.79 13.15 5.87
C GLY A 92 -9.56 12.58 6.58
N ASN A 93 -8.42 13.27 6.41
CA ASN A 93 -7.10 12.83 6.87
C ASN A 93 -7.06 12.43 8.35
N LYS A 94 -7.66 13.23 9.26
CA LYS A 94 -7.64 12.96 10.70
C LYS A 94 -8.35 11.66 11.07
N LYS A 95 -9.51 11.40 10.46
CA LYS A 95 -10.30 10.18 10.73
C LYS A 95 -9.65 8.95 10.09
N PHE A 96 -9.07 9.11 8.91
CA PHE A 96 -8.29 8.06 8.27
C PHE A 96 -7.06 7.68 9.10
N GLU A 97 -6.29 8.67 9.59
CA GLU A 97 -5.15 8.45 10.50
C GLU A 97 -5.58 7.69 11.75
N ALA A 98 -6.64 8.16 12.43
CA ALA A 98 -7.12 7.53 13.66
C ALA A 98 -7.55 6.08 13.45
N ARG A 99 -8.13 5.74 12.29
CA ARG A 99 -8.52 4.36 11.97
C ARG A 99 -7.32 3.47 11.65
N LEU A 100 -6.27 4.03 11.05
CA LEU A 100 -5.02 3.30 10.85
C LEU A 100 -4.31 3.04 12.19
N ASP A 101 -4.20 4.08 13.02
CA ASP A 101 -3.63 3.97 14.37
C ASP A 101 -4.41 2.91 15.18
N GLU A 102 -5.74 2.96 15.16
CA GLU A 102 -6.62 1.98 15.85
C GLU A 102 -6.42 0.54 15.35
N LEU A 103 -6.22 0.33 14.05
CA LEU A 103 -5.96 -1.00 13.49
C LEU A 103 -4.66 -1.60 14.06
N PHE A 104 -3.59 -0.80 14.13
CA PHE A 104 -2.32 -1.26 14.71
C PHE A 104 -2.39 -1.41 16.23
N GLU A 105 -3.08 -0.50 16.94
CA GLU A 105 -3.23 -0.55 18.41
C GLU A 105 -4.09 -1.74 18.89
N LYS A 106 -5.00 -2.23 18.04
CA LYS A 106 -5.87 -3.38 18.34
C LYS A 106 -5.31 -4.72 17.84
N ASP A 107 -4.05 -4.75 17.39
CA ASP A 107 -3.42 -5.93 16.80
C ASP A 107 -4.27 -6.55 15.69
N GLN A 108 -4.90 -5.71 14.86
CA GLN A 108 -5.71 -6.15 13.71
C GLN A 108 -4.94 -6.13 12.40
N PHE A 109 -3.70 -5.65 12.41
CA PHE A 109 -2.76 -5.81 11.31
C PHE A 109 -2.18 -7.23 11.33
N ASP A 110 -2.20 -7.91 10.19
CA ASP A 110 -1.57 -9.21 10.05
C ASP A 110 -0.48 -9.19 8.98
N MET A 111 0.78 -9.29 9.42
CA MET A 111 1.92 -9.36 8.49
C MET A 111 1.99 -10.71 7.77
N ALA A 112 1.33 -11.75 8.27
CA ALA A 112 1.33 -13.09 7.70
C ALA A 112 0.35 -13.25 6.53
N ASN A 113 -0.35 -12.17 6.12
CA ASN A 113 -1.31 -12.18 5.02
C ASN A 113 -1.23 -10.89 4.16
N GLU A 114 -1.45 -11.03 2.85
CA GLU A 114 -1.24 -9.99 1.83
C GLU A 114 -2.15 -8.75 1.90
N PRO A 115 -3.43 -8.80 2.34
CA PRO A 115 -4.34 -7.66 2.29
C PRO A 115 -3.79 -6.39 2.96
N ASP A 116 -2.97 -6.58 4.00
CA ASP A 116 -2.52 -5.53 4.91
C ASP A 116 -1.19 -4.89 4.48
N PHE A 117 -0.47 -5.46 3.52
CA PHE A 117 0.90 -5.08 3.15
C PHE A 117 1.09 -3.58 2.88
N ALA A 118 0.06 -2.92 2.35
CA ALA A 118 0.11 -1.51 2.01
C ALA A 118 -0.07 -0.58 3.23
N TYR A 119 -0.52 -1.07 4.39
CA TYR A 119 -1.16 -0.24 5.41
C TYR A 119 -0.16 0.70 6.10
N GLY A 120 1.02 0.21 6.45
CA GLY A 120 2.09 1.05 7.00
C GLY A 120 2.46 2.21 6.06
N TYR A 121 2.38 2.00 4.75
CA TYR A 121 2.65 3.05 3.77
C TYR A 121 1.54 4.09 3.65
N LEU A 122 0.31 3.83 4.11
CA LEU A 122 -0.81 4.77 3.92
C LEU A 122 -0.63 6.09 4.69
N TYR A 123 0.22 6.12 5.71
CA TYR A 123 0.62 7.37 6.39
C TYR A 123 1.29 8.38 5.43
N ASN A 124 1.95 7.91 4.37
CA ASN A 124 2.52 8.78 3.31
C ASN A 124 1.46 9.60 2.56
N PHE A 125 0.20 9.19 2.63
CA PHE A 125 -0.92 9.89 2.00
C PHE A 125 -1.59 10.88 2.96
N ILE A 126 -1.07 11.07 4.17
CA ILE A 126 -1.60 11.96 5.19
C ILE A 126 -0.60 13.10 5.38
N GLN A 127 -0.99 14.30 4.97
CA GLN A 127 -0.11 15.46 4.97
C GLN A 127 0.45 15.75 6.36
N GLY A 128 1.78 15.77 6.47
CA GLY A 128 2.51 16.03 7.73
C GLY A 128 2.68 14.81 8.63
N LYS A 129 2.26 13.62 8.19
CA LYS A 129 2.37 12.34 8.91
C LYS A 129 3.24 11.32 8.18
N GLU A 130 3.95 11.74 7.14
CA GLU A 130 4.77 10.86 6.29
C GLU A 130 5.86 10.13 7.10
N TYR A 131 6.36 10.73 8.18
CA TYR A 131 7.34 10.10 9.08
C TYR A 131 6.83 8.80 9.71
N LYS A 132 5.52 8.72 10.04
CA LYS A 132 4.89 7.53 10.62
C LYS A 132 5.00 6.33 9.69
N ALA A 133 5.01 6.54 8.36
CA ALA A 133 5.16 5.43 7.41
C ALA A 133 6.51 4.74 7.57
N SER A 134 7.60 5.51 7.70
CA SER A 134 8.94 4.95 7.86
C SER A 134 9.10 4.27 9.22
N GLU A 135 8.62 4.91 10.29
CA GLU A 135 8.64 4.32 11.64
C GLU A 135 7.87 2.99 11.67
N LYS A 136 6.65 2.98 11.13
CA LYS A 136 5.81 1.77 11.13
C LYS A 136 6.41 0.66 10.26
N ILE A 137 6.92 0.95 9.07
CA ILE A 137 7.55 -0.08 8.23
C ILE A 137 8.79 -0.66 8.90
N HIS A 138 9.64 0.15 9.54
CA HIS A 138 10.80 -0.36 10.30
C HIS A 138 10.39 -1.22 11.49
N GLU A 139 9.36 -0.81 12.22
CA GLU A 139 8.77 -1.59 13.31
C GLU A 139 8.25 -2.95 12.81
N LEU A 140 7.48 -2.97 11.72
CA LEU A 140 6.95 -4.19 11.14
C LEU A 140 8.07 -5.14 10.69
N ILE A 141 9.11 -4.63 10.01
CA ILE A 141 10.27 -5.46 9.64
C ILE A 141 10.94 -6.05 10.88
N ALA A 142 11.21 -5.23 11.90
CA ALA A 142 11.90 -5.67 13.11
C ALA A 142 11.10 -6.68 13.94
N THR A 143 9.77 -6.57 13.94
CA THR A 143 8.86 -7.44 14.67
C THR A 143 8.69 -8.80 13.97
N TYR A 144 8.50 -8.80 12.65
CA TYR A 144 8.01 -9.97 11.93
C TYR A 144 9.08 -10.73 11.14
N TYR A 145 10.22 -10.11 10.84
CA TYR A 145 11.27 -10.73 10.03
C TYR A 145 12.55 -10.96 10.84
N LYS A 146 13.12 -12.15 10.73
CA LYS A 146 14.38 -12.52 11.41
C LYS A 146 15.24 -13.44 10.57
N ASN A 147 16.54 -13.43 10.86
CA ASN A 147 17.49 -14.36 10.25
C ASN A 147 17.50 -15.70 11.00
N ALA A 148 16.39 -16.43 10.93
CA ALA A 148 16.18 -17.73 11.57
C ALA A 148 15.26 -18.61 10.73
N SER A 149 15.15 -19.90 11.08
CA SER A 149 14.32 -20.88 10.33
C SER A 149 12.83 -20.53 10.30
N ASP A 150 12.34 -19.81 11.29
CA ASP A 150 10.97 -19.28 11.39
C ASP A 150 10.93 -17.77 11.05
N GLY A 151 11.78 -17.36 10.12
CA GLY A 151 12.11 -15.96 9.85
C GLY A 151 11.13 -15.15 9.00
N ILE A 152 10.11 -15.80 8.46
CA ILE A 152 9.04 -15.21 7.66
C ILE A 152 7.74 -15.36 8.47
N PRO A 153 6.91 -14.31 8.56
CA PRO A 153 5.77 -14.29 9.49
C PRO A 153 4.62 -15.24 9.12
N GLY A 154 4.55 -15.68 7.86
CA GLY A 154 3.52 -16.58 7.35
C GLY A 154 4.07 -17.41 6.19
N ASN A 155 3.16 -17.93 5.36
CA ASN A 155 3.56 -18.53 4.10
C ASN A 155 4.25 -17.46 3.25
N ASP A 156 5.40 -17.80 2.64
CA ASP A 156 6.10 -16.86 1.77
C ASP A 156 5.33 -16.57 0.47
N ASP A 157 4.31 -17.37 0.15
CA ASP A 157 3.42 -17.22 -0.99
C ASP A 157 4.15 -16.94 -2.28
N THR A 158 5.05 -17.87 -2.61
CA THR A 158 5.88 -17.87 -3.82
C THR A 158 6.80 -16.64 -3.93
N GLY A 159 7.24 -16.10 -2.79
CA GLY A 159 8.15 -14.96 -2.70
C GLY A 159 7.47 -13.63 -2.42
N THR A 160 6.17 -13.62 -2.11
CA THR A 160 5.37 -12.42 -1.86
C THR A 160 5.80 -11.71 -0.57
N MET A 161 5.94 -12.44 0.54
CA MET A 161 6.48 -11.90 1.80
C MET A 161 7.93 -11.43 1.64
N SER A 162 8.76 -12.26 1.03
CA SER A 162 10.16 -11.94 0.72
C SER A 162 10.29 -10.68 -0.14
N ALA A 163 9.46 -10.52 -1.17
CA ALA A 163 9.45 -9.34 -2.01
C ALA A 163 9.04 -8.09 -1.22
N TRP A 164 8.02 -8.19 -0.36
CA TRP A 164 7.58 -7.08 0.48
C TRP A 164 8.72 -6.56 1.36
N VAL A 165 9.45 -7.44 2.05
CA VAL A 165 10.55 -7.01 2.94
C VAL A 165 11.73 -6.44 2.14
N ILE A 166 12.06 -7.01 0.97
CA ILE A 166 13.12 -6.48 0.10
C ILE A 166 12.76 -5.07 -0.39
N TYR A 167 11.54 -4.87 -0.92
CA TYR A 167 11.05 -3.54 -1.31
C TYR A 167 11.11 -2.55 -0.14
N SER A 168 10.58 -2.95 1.01
CA SER A 168 10.56 -2.13 2.24
C SER A 168 11.98 -1.72 2.68
N MET A 169 12.93 -2.66 2.71
CA MET A 169 14.32 -2.41 3.08
C MET A 169 15.05 -1.52 2.06
N MET A 170 14.69 -1.60 0.77
CA MET A 170 15.18 -0.68 -0.25
C MET A 170 14.62 0.75 -0.10
N GLY A 171 13.53 0.90 0.64
CA GLY A 171 12.84 2.17 0.86
C GLY A 171 11.84 2.55 -0.23
N ILE A 172 11.46 1.61 -1.11
CA ILE A 172 10.49 1.82 -2.19
C ILE A 172 9.43 0.71 -2.17
N TYR A 173 8.17 1.04 -2.44
CA TYR A 173 7.10 0.03 -2.51
C TYR A 173 6.06 0.35 -3.59
N PRO A 174 5.69 -0.60 -4.47
CA PRO A 174 4.66 -0.39 -5.48
C PRO A 174 3.27 -0.33 -4.83
N ILE A 175 2.79 0.89 -4.55
CA ILE A 175 1.62 1.10 -3.69
C ILE A 175 0.28 0.80 -4.37
N THR A 176 0.22 0.94 -5.70
CA THR A 176 -1.02 0.78 -6.47
C THR A 176 -0.78 -0.17 -7.65
N PRO A 177 -1.36 -1.38 -7.63
CA PRO A 177 -1.26 -2.29 -8.77
C PRO A 177 -1.78 -1.65 -10.07
N ALA A 178 -1.15 -2.03 -11.18
CA ALA A 178 -1.40 -1.48 -12.53
C ALA A 178 -1.04 0.00 -12.74
N GLU A 179 -0.41 0.65 -11.77
CA GLU A 179 0.25 1.94 -11.93
C GLU A 179 1.72 1.83 -11.56
N PRO A 180 2.63 2.46 -12.33
CA PRO A 180 4.05 2.43 -12.02
C PRO A 180 4.38 3.50 -10.97
N VAL A 181 3.62 3.51 -9.86
CA VAL A 181 3.73 4.46 -8.76
C VAL A 181 4.29 3.75 -7.53
N TYR A 182 5.41 4.26 -7.04
CA TYR A 182 6.09 3.77 -5.87
C TYR A 182 5.96 4.78 -4.74
N THR A 183 5.76 4.29 -3.52
CA THR A 183 5.85 5.11 -2.32
C THR A 183 7.18 4.90 -1.63
N PHE A 184 7.60 5.89 -0.85
CA PHE A 184 8.91 5.92 -0.23
C PHE A 184 8.83 5.78 1.28
N VAL A 185 9.77 5.01 1.84
CA VAL A 185 10.10 5.01 3.27
C VAL A 185 11.61 5.07 3.42
N VAL A 186 12.08 5.44 4.61
CA VAL A 186 13.51 5.46 4.88
C VAL A 186 14.13 4.07 4.62
N PRO A 187 15.15 3.93 3.77
CA PRO A 187 15.80 2.64 3.53
C PRO A 187 16.49 2.10 4.78
N THR A 188 16.53 0.78 4.90
CA THR A 188 17.27 0.11 5.98
C THR A 188 18.78 0.31 5.80
N PHE A 189 19.27 0.13 4.57
CA PHE A 189 20.69 0.22 4.24
C PHE A 189 21.11 1.64 3.82
N ASN A 190 22.40 1.96 4.00
CA ASN A 190 22.95 3.27 3.60
C ASN A 190 23.12 3.41 2.09
N LYS A 191 23.36 2.29 1.39
CA LYS A 191 23.50 2.25 -0.06
C LYS A 191 22.96 0.93 -0.59
N ILE A 192 22.13 0.99 -1.62
CA ILE A 192 21.62 -0.15 -2.39
C ILE A 192 21.95 0.11 -3.87
N ILE A 193 22.39 -0.92 -4.57
CA ILE A 193 22.63 -0.89 -6.02
C ILE A 193 21.75 -1.98 -6.62
N LEU A 194 20.80 -1.58 -7.48
CA LEU A 194 20.03 -2.52 -8.29
C LEU A 194 20.70 -2.61 -9.65
N HIS A 195 21.18 -3.81 -10.01
CA HIS A 195 21.67 -4.09 -11.35
C HIS A 195 20.48 -4.38 -12.27
N LEU A 196 20.39 -3.65 -13.38
CA LEU A 196 19.25 -3.65 -14.28
C LEU A 196 19.61 -4.40 -15.58
N ASN A 197 18.62 -5.05 -16.17
CA ASN A 197 18.80 -5.69 -17.48
C ASN A 197 18.85 -4.61 -18.58
N GLN A 198 19.96 -4.56 -19.30
CA GLN A 198 20.20 -3.58 -20.36
C GLN A 198 19.35 -3.78 -21.63
N ASP A 199 18.68 -4.92 -21.76
CA ASP A 199 17.66 -5.13 -22.82
C ASP A 199 16.44 -4.22 -22.61
N TYR A 200 16.18 -3.80 -21.36
CA TYR A 200 15.00 -3.03 -20.97
C TYR A 200 15.31 -1.63 -20.44
N TYR A 201 16.53 -1.41 -19.91
CA TYR A 201 16.90 -0.16 -19.25
C TYR A 201 18.20 0.41 -19.84
N GLU A 202 18.20 1.70 -20.19
CA GLU A 202 19.39 2.39 -20.71
C GLU A 202 20.53 2.45 -19.68
N ASN A 203 20.18 2.54 -18.39
CA ASN A 203 21.17 2.59 -17.31
C ASN A 203 21.37 1.16 -16.75
N PRO A 204 22.62 0.71 -16.54
CA PRO A 204 22.89 -0.61 -15.99
C PRO A 204 22.51 -0.73 -14.51
N GLU A 205 22.35 0.40 -13.82
CA GLU A 205 22.17 0.43 -12.37
C GLU A 205 21.21 1.54 -11.94
N LEU A 206 20.47 1.25 -10.86
CA LEU A 206 19.83 2.23 -10.00
C LEU A 206 20.53 2.25 -8.65
N ILE A 207 21.03 3.42 -8.25
CA ILE A 207 21.69 3.62 -6.96
C ILE A 207 20.74 4.31 -5.99
N ILE A 208 20.41 3.65 -4.88
CA ILE A 208 19.66 4.24 -3.78
C ILE A 208 20.64 4.53 -2.65
N VAL A 209 20.65 5.76 -2.13
CA VAL A 209 21.48 6.14 -0.99
C VAL A 209 20.66 6.81 0.09
N LYS A 210 20.93 6.44 1.33
CA LYS A 210 20.47 7.12 2.53
C LYS A 210 21.65 7.91 3.09
N ASP A 211 21.61 9.22 2.89
CA ASP A 211 22.55 10.14 3.52
C ASP A 211 22.08 10.44 4.96
N SER A 212 22.78 11.34 5.67
CA SER A 212 22.41 11.73 7.03
C SER A 212 20.98 12.29 7.09
N ILE A 213 20.03 11.44 7.44
CA ILE A 213 18.63 11.84 7.64
C ILE A 213 18.60 12.79 8.83
N SER A 214 18.40 14.06 8.54
CA SER A 214 18.17 15.05 9.60
C SER A 214 16.90 14.67 10.37
N LYS A 215 16.91 14.75 11.70
CA LYS A 215 15.69 14.58 12.52
C LYS A 215 14.61 15.53 11.98
N GLY A 216 13.65 15.03 11.22
CA GLY A 216 12.73 15.89 10.46
C GLY A 216 11.99 15.18 9.32
N LYS A 217 11.46 16.00 8.39
CA LYS A 217 10.70 15.54 7.23
C LYS A 217 11.62 14.84 6.23
N LEU A 218 11.24 13.63 5.82
CA LEU A 218 11.89 12.89 4.75
C LEU A 218 11.97 13.75 3.48
N LYS A 219 13.19 14.04 3.03
CA LYS A 219 13.43 14.69 1.74
C LYS A 219 13.98 13.67 0.78
N ILE A 220 13.48 13.70 -0.45
CA ILE A 220 13.85 12.73 -1.46
C ILE A 220 14.30 13.49 -2.69
N GLU A 221 15.45 13.10 -3.23
CA GLU A 221 15.93 13.57 -4.53
C GLU A 221 16.01 12.40 -5.48
N VAL A 222 15.44 12.55 -6.68
CA VAL A 222 15.58 11.57 -7.76
C VAL A 222 16.26 12.26 -8.93
N ASP A 223 17.45 11.77 -9.30
CA ASP A 223 18.32 12.39 -10.31
C ASP A 223 18.53 13.91 -10.10
N GLY A 224 18.58 14.33 -8.83
CA GLY A 224 18.74 15.73 -8.42
C GLY A 224 17.45 16.55 -8.36
N ALA A 225 16.33 16.03 -8.84
CA ALA A 225 15.02 16.66 -8.69
C ALA A 225 14.45 16.39 -7.28
N LYS A 226 14.02 17.44 -6.58
CA LYS A 226 13.45 17.33 -5.23
C LYS A 226 11.98 16.89 -5.26
N PHE A 227 11.66 15.88 -4.47
CA PHE A 227 10.31 15.38 -4.25
C PHE A 227 9.83 15.80 -2.87
N THR A 228 8.70 16.51 -2.83
CA THR A 228 8.05 16.98 -1.59
C THR A 228 6.96 16.04 -1.11
N LYS A 229 6.60 15.03 -1.91
CA LYS A 229 5.70 13.94 -1.56
C LYS A 229 6.47 12.63 -1.61
N PRO A 230 6.20 11.68 -0.70
CA PRO A 230 6.82 10.36 -0.68
C PRO A 230 6.22 9.43 -1.76
N LEU A 231 6.09 9.94 -2.98
CA LEU A 231 5.53 9.23 -4.13
C LEU A 231 6.37 9.49 -5.38
N PHE A 232 6.55 8.43 -6.15
CA PHE A 232 7.38 8.36 -7.33
C PHE A 232 6.60 7.73 -8.47
N ASP A 233 6.29 8.52 -9.48
CA ASP A 233 5.46 8.09 -10.61
C ASP A 233 6.33 7.95 -11.86
N LEU A 234 6.73 6.70 -12.16
CA LEU A 234 7.55 6.36 -13.32
C LEU A 234 6.83 6.63 -14.66
N SER A 235 5.53 6.93 -14.68
CA SER A 235 4.86 7.32 -15.92
C SER A 235 5.16 8.76 -16.34
N LYS A 236 5.75 9.57 -15.44
CA LYS A 236 6.00 11.00 -15.64
C LYS A 236 7.48 11.35 -15.83
N ILE A 237 8.37 10.38 -15.64
CA ILE A 237 9.81 10.59 -15.70
C ILE A 237 10.49 9.35 -16.29
N ASN A 238 11.75 9.51 -16.70
CA ASN A 238 12.58 8.38 -17.10
C ASN A 238 12.92 7.49 -15.90
N PHE A 239 13.26 6.23 -16.17
CA PHE A 239 13.74 5.35 -15.13
C PHE A 239 14.99 5.94 -14.46
N PRO A 240 15.01 6.07 -13.12
CA PRO A 240 15.99 6.90 -12.44
C PRO A 240 17.35 6.23 -12.39
N LYS A 241 18.41 7.04 -12.36
CA LYS A 241 19.79 6.54 -12.10
C LYS A 241 20.11 6.52 -10.61
N LYS A 242 19.59 7.51 -9.88
CA LYS A 242 19.88 7.70 -8.46
C LYS A 242 18.70 8.23 -7.68
N ILE A 243 18.47 7.62 -6.52
CA ILE A 243 17.52 8.09 -5.50
C ILE A 243 18.31 8.39 -4.23
N LYS A 244 18.13 9.58 -3.66
CA LYS A 244 18.72 9.99 -2.39
C LYS A 244 17.66 10.27 -1.36
N PHE A 245 17.83 9.72 -0.17
CA PHE A 245 17.07 10.04 1.02
C PHE A 245 17.91 10.98 1.91
N LEU A 246 17.34 12.15 2.24
CA LEU A 246 17.97 13.29 2.94
C LEU A 246 17.15 13.70 4.18
#